data_AF-A0A9P7D0X2-F1
#
_entry.id   AF-A0A9P7D0X2-F1
#
_cell.length_a   1.000
_cell.length_b   1.000
_cell.length_c   1.000
_cell.angle_alpha   90.00
_cell.angle_beta   90.00
_cell.angle_gamma   90.00
#
_symmetry.space_group_name_H-M   'P 1'
#
loop_
_entity.id
_entity.type
_entity.pdbx_description
1 polymer ?
#
loop_
_entity_poly.entity_id
_entity_poly.type
_entity_poly.pdbx_seq_one_letter_code
_entity_poly.pdbx_strand_id
1 'polypeptide(L)'
;MGFNHAQLGKMLCPAKYLDDYSKDPIGMKNKFDSASLKVTSALWPAYLYPGDIPGNDFDPEDIIEGLFRGYLLERVTKHIFTSPSSALKVGVSSGTRACNAKLHGMTRVEAEHIAYAAVQACFAISSLDKWKDKDALFHYPDYYTRIINLIRGRKDAAWVDSLLAYYNEQLFGNENGAKPTDSTNTECSEDDDMIMMERQLAARAARASGTSNATSTQSLAADNPQESHPQPSSSASSVPPAPPAPPVPASSAPPAPPALPVPSRSSTPDPPIDSRK
;
A
#
# COMPACT_ATOMS: atom_id res chain seq x y z
N MET A 1 9.58 1.13 21.11
CA MET A 1 9.89 1.40 19.69
C MET A 1 9.70 2.89 19.39
N GLY A 2 9.96 3.35 18.16
CA GLY A 2 9.88 4.78 17.82
C GLY A 2 10.94 5.65 18.49
N PHE A 3 10.60 6.91 18.78
CA PHE A 3 11.47 7.86 19.49
C PHE A 3 11.85 7.44 20.93
N ASN A 4 11.22 6.39 21.48
CA ASN A 4 11.63 5.81 22.76
C ASN A 4 12.87 4.90 22.64
N HIS A 5 13.32 4.59 21.43
CA HIS A 5 14.52 3.78 21.18
C HIS A 5 15.54 4.59 20.38
N ALA A 6 16.77 4.73 20.90
CA ALA A 6 17.77 5.65 20.34
C ALA A 6 17.99 5.50 18.82
N GLN A 7 18.17 4.26 18.35
CA GLN A 7 18.43 3.99 16.93
C GLN A 7 17.20 4.23 16.03
N LEU A 8 15.99 3.90 16.51
CA LEU A 8 14.77 4.06 15.72
C LEU A 8 14.34 5.53 15.68
N GLY A 9 14.47 6.23 16.81
CA GLY A 9 14.26 7.67 16.89
C GLY A 9 15.20 8.42 15.95
N LYS A 10 16.46 7.99 15.82
CA LYS A 10 17.39 8.56 14.84
C LYS A 10 16.91 8.37 13.39
N MET A 11 16.41 7.18 13.05
CA MET A 11 15.86 6.87 11.72
C MET A 11 14.56 7.64 11.39
N LEU A 12 13.72 7.87 12.39
CA LEU A 12 12.45 8.61 12.26
C LEU A 12 12.64 10.13 12.30
N CYS A 13 13.72 10.61 12.90
CA CYS A 13 14.02 12.03 12.97
C CYS A 13 14.10 12.59 11.54
N PRO A 14 13.46 13.75 11.25
CA PRO A 14 13.71 14.44 10.00
C PRO A 14 15.19 14.66 9.76
N ALA A 15 15.68 14.37 8.55
CA ALA A 15 17.10 14.42 8.21
C ALA A 15 17.72 15.80 8.54
N LYS A 16 16.98 16.88 8.29
CA LYS A 16 17.41 18.26 8.61
C LYS A 16 17.66 18.55 10.10
N TYR A 17 17.16 17.71 11.01
CA TYR A 17 17.33 17.83 12.46
C TYR A 17 18.20 16.70 13.04
N LEU A 18 18.81 15.89 12.18
CA LEU A 18 19.56 14.71 12.60
C LEU A 18 20.81 15.06 13.41
N ASP A 19 21.48 16.16 13.08
CA ASP A 19 22.64 16.67 13.82
C ASP A 19 22.26 17.12 15.22
N ASP A 20 21.18 17.89 15.34
CA ASP A 20 20.65 18.33 16.63
C ASP A 20 20.21 17.12 17.48
N TYR A 21 19.56 16.14 16.84
CA TYR A 21 19.16 14.89 17.49
C TYR A 21 20.38 14.06 17.94
N SER A 22 21.47 14.07 17.17
CA SER A 22 22.69 13.34 17.55
C SER A 22 23.43 14.01 18.71
N LYS A 23 23.35 15.34 18.83
CA LYS A 23 23.93 16.11 19.95
C LYS A 23 23.12 16.00 21.23
N ASP A 24 21.79 16.07 21.13
CA ASP A 24 20.87 15.99 22.27
C ASP A 24 19.61 15.16 21.94
N PRO A 25 19.70 13.81 21.95
CA PRO A 25 18.58 12.95 21.64
C PRO A 25 17.39 13.13 22.59
N ILE A 26 17.67 13.38 23.87
CA ILE A 26 16.64 13.49 24.91
C ILE A 26 15.89 14.81 24.77
N GLY A 27 16.60 15.94 24.61
CA GLY A 27 15.97 17.23 24.41
C GLY A 27 15.20 17.30 23.10
N MET A 28 15.72 16.70 22.02
CA MET A 28 14.99 16.63 20.74
C MET A 28 13.74 15.76 20.84
N LYS A 29 13.83 14.60 21.51
CA LYS A 29 12.64 13.79 21.83
C LYS A 29 11.59 14.60 22.59
N ASN A 30 12.00 15.34 23.64
CA ASN A 30 11.08 16.18 24.42
C ASN A 30 10.44 17.28 23.55
N LYS A 31 11.16 17.82 22.55
CA LYS A 31 10.60 18.78 21.59
C LYS A 31 9.56 18.14 20.66
N PHE A 32 9.76 16.88 20.27
CA PHE A 32 8.78 16.13 19.48
C PHE A 32 7.53 15.80 20.30
N ASP A 33 7.70 15.31 21.53
CA ASP A 33 6.61 14.94 22.44
C ASP A 33 5.76 16.17 22.83
N SER A 34 6.40 17.32 23.05
CA SER A 34 5.72 18.60 23.35
C SER A 34 5.11 19.29 22.12
N ALA A 35 5.31 18.74 20.91
CA ALA A 35 4.96 19.38 19.64
C ALA A 35 5.54 20.79 19.43
N SER A 36 6.58 21.16 20.19
CA SER A 36 7.32 22.42 19.99
C SER A 36 8.10 22.40 18.68
N LEU A 37 8.56 21.21 18.26
CA LEU A 37 9.04 20.95 16.91
C LEU A 37 8.03 20.08 16.17
N LYS A 38 7.39 20.67 15.14
CA LYS A 38 6.33 20.02 14.37
C LYS A 38 6.91 19.04 13.35
N VAL A 39 7.03 17.77 13.76
CA VAL A 39 7.35 16.67 12.85
C VAL A 39 6.08 16.29 12.06
N THR A 40 6.03 16.65 10.78
CA THR A 40 4.89 16.39 9.89
C THR A 40 5.32 15.53 8.71
N SER A 41 4.36 15.04 7.93
CA SER A 41 4.63 14.28 6.69
C SER A 41 5.36 15.08 5.60
N ALA A 42 5.55 16.39 5.78
CA ALA A 42 6.32 17.24 4.88
C ALA A 42 7.84 17.20 5.16
N LEU A 43 8.28 16.59 6.26
CA LEU A 43 9.68 16.49 6.63
C LEU A 43 10.18 15.07 6.38
N TRP A 44 11.21 14.94 5.54
CA TRP A 44 11.78 13.64 5.16
C TRP A 44 12.53 12.99 6.33
N PRO A 45 12.10 11.80 6.80
CA PRO A 45 12.82 11.05 7.83
C PRO A 45 14.20 10.59 7.35
N ALA A 46 15.15 10.46 8.27
CA ALA A 46 16.52 10.08 7.97
C ALA A 46 16.64 8.69 7.30
N TYR A 47 15.74 7.75 7.59
CA TYR A 47 15.77 6.42 6.97
C TYR A 47 15.59 6.41 5.45
N LEU A 48 15.15 7.52 4.85
CA LEU A 48 15.02 7.66 3.40
C LEU A 48 16.35 7.90 2.70
N TYR A 49 17.38 8.33 3.41
CA TYR A 49 18.68 8.71 2.85
C TYR A 49 19.72 7.62 3.12
N PRO A 50 20.73 7.50 2.24
CA PRO A 50 21.86 6.58 2.42
C PRO A 50 22.73 6.98 3.62
N GLY A 51 23.74 6.14 3.87
CA GLY A 51 24.74 6.31 4.91
C GLY A 51 24.81 5.11 5.86
N ASP A 52 26.01 4.85 6.39
CA ASP A 52 26.23 3.83 7.45
C ASP A 52 25.33 4.09 8.66
N ILE A 53 25.15 5.38 8.94
CA ILE A 53 24.11 5.90 9.81
C ILE A 53 23.06 6.52 8.88
N PRO A 54 21.78 6.09 8.94
CA PRO A 54 20.75 6.61 8.05
C PRO A 54 20.66 8.15 8.14
N GLY A 55 20.74 8.82 6.98
CA GLY A 55 20.68 10.29 6.88
C GLY A 55 21.99 11.02 7.18
N ASN A 56 23.10 10.31 7.40
CA ASN A 56 24.40 10.94 7.60
C ASN A 56 24.94 11.62 6.33
N ASP A 57 24.52 11.13 5.16
CA ASP A 57 24.90 11.69 3.86
C ASP A 57 23.92 12.78 3.39
N PHE A 58 23.03 13.26 4.27
CA PHE A 58 22.06 14.30 3.97
C PHE A 58 22.76 15.65 3.78
N ASP A 59 22.56 16.27 2.62
CA ASP A 59 22.98 17.64 2.35
C ASP A 59 21.78 18.60 2.46
N PRO A 60 21.80 19.60 3.36
CA PRO A 60 20.74 20.60 3.44
C PRO A 60 20.63 21.49 2.19
N GLU A 61 21.70 21.65 1.42
CA GLU A 61 21.72 22.43 0.17
C GLU A 61 21.26 21.59 -1.03
N ASP A 62 21.36 20.26 -0.95
CA ASP A 62 20.82 19.31 -1.93
C ASP A 62 20.03 18.17 -1.27
N ILE A 63 18.80 18.51 -0.85
CA ILE A 63 17.86 17.60 -0.19
C ILE A 63 17.47 16.40 -1.09
N ILE A 64 17.64 16.50 -2.41
CA ILE A 64 17.21 15.46 -3.34
C ILE A 64 18.27 14.37 -3.49
N GLU A 65 19.53 14.71 -3.27
CA GLU A 65 20.64 13.77 -3.36
C GLU A 65 20.45 12.61 -2.37
N GLY A 66 20.54 11.39 -2.89
CA GLY A 66 20.32 10.16 -2.11
C GLY A 66 18.89 9.93 -1.58
N LEU A 67 17.94 10.85 -1.79
CA LEU A 67 16.58 10.67 -1.29
C LEU A 67 15.92 9.39 -1.86
N PHE A 68 15.29 8.62 -0.99
CA PHE A 68 14.73 7.28 -1.24
C PHE A 68 15.76 6.18 -1.52
N ARG A 69 17.05 6.39 -1.23
CA ARG A 69 18.09 5.34 -1.30
C ARG A 69 18.61 4.89 0.06
N GLY A 70 17.81 5.12 1.10
CA GLY A 70 18.13 4.67 2.45
C GLY A 70 18.02 3.16 2.62
N TYR A 71 18.97 2.61 3.37
CA TYR A 71 19.12 1.17 3.60
C TYR A 71 17.85 0.49 4.13
N LEU A 72 17.15 1.11 5.09
CA LEU A 72 15.92 0.53 5.64
C LEU A 72 14.82 0.44 4.57
N LEU A 73 14.67 1.48 3.75
CA LEU A 73 13.67 1.53 2.70
C LEU A 73 13.93 0.45 1.65
N GLU A 74 15.19 0.29 1.22
CA GLU A 74 15.59 -0.77 0.29
C GLU A 74 15.18 -2.15 0.83
N ARG A 75 15.52 -2.43 2.10
CA ARG A 75 15.21 -3.70 2.74
C ARG A 75 13.72 -3.98 2.88
N VAL A 76 12.94 -2.98 3.27
CA VAL A 76 11.48 -3.10 3.36
C VAL A 76 10.88 -3.33 1.99
N THR A 77 11.37 -2.64 0.96
CA THR A 77 10.92 -2.82 -0.43
C THR A 77 11.18 -4.26 -0.90
N LYS A 78 12.39 -4.79 -0.69
CA LYS A 78 12.72 -6.19 -0.99
C LYS A 78 11.87 -7.16 -0.16
N HIS A 79 11.70 -6.90 1.12
CA HIS A 79 10.88 -7.75 1.98
C HIS A 79 9.43 -7.87 1.47
N ILE A 80 8.83 -6.75 1.08
CA ILE A 80 7.44 -6.67 0.60
C ILE A 80 7.30 -7.29 -0.78
N PHE A 81 8.15 -6.94 -1.74
CA PHE A 81 7.93 -7.28 -3.15
C PHE A 81 8.65 -8.54 -3.61
N THR A 82 9.73 -8.95 -2.94
CA THR A 82 10.43 -10.20 -3.27
C THR A 82 10.19 -11.26 -2.21
N SER A 83 11.00 -11.29 -1.16
CA SER A 83 10.80 -12.20 -0.03
C SER A 83 11.64 -11.78 1.19
N PRO A 84 11.28 -12.23 2.42
CA PRO A 84 12.06 -11.93 3.61
C PRO A 84 13.54 -12.33 3.51
N SER A 85 13.84 -13.47 2.89
CA SER A 85 15.21 -13.99 2.74
C SER A 85 16.06 -13.19 1.76
N SER A 86 15.45 -12.36 0.91
CA SER A 86 16.14 -11.48 -0.03
C SER A 86 16.57 -10.15 0.57
N ALA A 87 15.90 -9.71 1.64
CA ALA A 87 16.07 -8.36 2.19
C ALA A 87 17.49 -8.12 2.74
N LEU A 88 18.18 -9.18 3.16
CA LEU A 88 19.55 -9.10 3.67
C LEU A 88 20.63 -9.35 2.60
N LYS A 89 20.25 -9.81 1.41
CA LYS A 89 21.19 -10.13 0.33
C LYS A 89 21.47 -8.88 -0.50
N VAL A 90 22.72 -8.70 -0.92
CA VAL A 90 23.08 -7.73 -1.96
C VAL A 90 22.71 -8.34 -3.32
N GLY A 91 22.01 -7.58 -4.15
CA GLY A 91 21.51 -8.03 -5.46
C GLY A 91 20.26 -8.90 -5.41
N VAL A 92 19.99 -9.62 -6.51
CA VAL A 92 18.77 -10.41 -6.70
C VAL A 92 18.81 -11.69 -5.89
N SER A 93 17.74 -11.95 -5.15
CA SER A 93 17.54 -13.24 -4.51
C SER A 93 16.80 -14.20 -5.43
N SER A 94 17.45 -15.30 -5.80
CA SER A 94 16.78 -16.47 -6.35
C SER A 94 16.07 -17.22 -5.21
N GLY A 95 14.77 -16.97 -5.05
CA GLY A 95 13.90 -17.72 -4.16
C GLY A 95 13.25 -18.90 -4.90
N THR A 96 13.03 -20.01 -4.21
CA THR A 96 12.31 -21.18 -4.76
C THR A 96 10.81 -20.96 -4.95
N ARG A 97 10.25 -19.88 -4.38
CA ARG A 97 8.84 -19.48 -4.53
C ARG A 97 8.73 -18.19 -5.34
N ALA A 98 7.65 -18.04 -6.09
CA ALA A 98 7.33 -16.80 -6.77
C ALA A 98 7.24 -15.65 -5.76
N CYS A 99 7.93 -14.56 -6.04
CA CYS A 99 7.86 -13.34 -5.24
C CYS A 99 6.51 -12.62 -5.40
N ASN A 100 6.17 -11.74 -4.45
CA ASN A 100 4.97 -10.92 -4.52
C ASN A 100 4.92 -10.07 -5.80
N ALA A 101 6.05 -9.53 -6.26
CA ALA A 101 6.15 -8.83 -7.54
C ALA A 101 5.67 -9.71 -8.69
N LYS A 102 6.12 -10.96 -8.78
CA LYS A 102 5.67 -11.90 -9.81
C LYS A 102 4.20 -12.27 -9.66
N LEU A 103 3.74 -12.52 -8.43
CA LEU A 103 2.33 -12.86 -8.15
C LEU A 103 1.37 -11.73 -8.55
N HIS A 104 1.79 -10.48 -8.40
CA HIS A 104 1.02 -9.30 -8.79
C HIS A 104 1.28 -8.84 -10.24
N GLY A 105 2.06 -9.59 -11.04
CA GLY A 105 2.38 -9.20 -12.41
C GLY A 105 3.20 -7.89 -12.51
N MET A 106 3.91 -7.53 -11.45
CA MET A 106 4.74 -6.33 -11.39
C MET A 106 5.95 -6.50 -12.32
N THR A 107 5.96 -5.73 -13.40
CA THR A 107 7.04 -5.74 -14.41
C THR A 107 8.11 -4.68 -14.15
N ARG A 108 7.75 -3.59 -13.45
CA ARG A 108 8.65 -2.50 -13.09
C ARG A 108 8.23 -1.87 -11.77
N VAL A 109 9.17 -1.21 -11.12
CA VAL A 109 8.92 -0.36 -9.96
C VAL A 109 8.30 0.95 -10.42
N GLU A 110 7.31 1.39 -9.65
CA GLU A 110 6.61 2.66 -9.86
C GLU A 110 6.62 3.45 -8.54
N ALA A 111 6.32 4.75 -8.60
CA ALA A 111 6.33 5.64 -7.44
C ALA A 111 5.48 5.11 -6.27
N GLU A 112 4.35 4.47 -6.57
CA GLU A 112 3.42 3.86 -5.63
C GLU A 112 4.08 2.78 -4.76
N HIS A 113 4.97 1.99 -5.36
CA HIS A 113 5.67 0.89 -4.69
C HIS A 113 6.67 1.45 -3.67
N ILE A 114 7.41 2.49 -4.05
CA ILE A 114 8.37 3.19 -3.17
C ILE A 114 7.61 3.89 -2.04
N ALA A 115 6.52 4.61 -2.36
CA ALA A 115 5.70 5.29 -1.38
C ALA A 115 5.08 4.31 -0.37
N TYR A 116 4.58 3.17 -0.85
CA TYR A 116 4.05 2.12 0.01
C TYR A 116 5.13 1.57 0.94
N ALA A 117 6.30 1.21 0.41
CA ALA A 117 7.41 0.69 1.22
C ALA A 117 7.90 1.71 2.26
N ALA A 118 7.95 3.00 1.92
CA ALA A 118 8.32 4.06 2.87
C ALA A 118 7.31 4.19 4.00
N VAL A 119 6.02 4.18 3.69
CA VAL A 119 4.96 4.20 4.70
C VAL A 119 5.07 2.98 5.63
N GLN A 120 5.27 1.78 5.07
CA GLN A 120 5.44 0.56 5.85
C GLN A 120 6.70 0.60 6.72
N ALA A 121 7.82 1.09 6.19
CA ALA A 121 9.06 1.25 6.94
C ALA A 121 8.87 2.20 8.12
N CYS A 122 8.25 3.36 7.89
CA CYS A 122 7.96 4.36 8.92
C CYS A 122 7.09 3.79 10.04
N PHE A 123 6.00 3.10 9.66
CA PHE A 123 5.09 2.49 10.64
C PHE A 123 5.79 1.38 11.44
N ALA A 124 6.57 0.51 10.79
CA ALA A 124 7.26 -0.61 11.42
C ALA A 124 8.28 -0.17 12.49
N ILE A 125 8.88 1.01 12.36
CA ILE A 125 9.82 1.55 13.35
C ILE A 125 9.20 2.57 14.30
N SER A 126 7.91 2.88 14.14
CA SER A 126 7.16 3.80 15.00
C SER A 126 6.90 3.21 16.39
N SER A 127 6.25 3.99 17.27
CA SER A 127 5.74 3.50 18.56
C SER A 127 4.28 3.04 18.49
N LEU A 128 3.66 3.00 17.32
CA LEU A 128 2.27 2.58 17.17
C LEU A 128 2.15 1.06 17.18
N ASP A 129 1.30 0.52 18.05
CA ASP A 129 1.03 -0.92 18.12
C ASP A 129 0.01 -1.39 17.05
N LYS A 130 -0.74 -0.45 16.48
CA LYS A 130 -1.78 -0.70 15.47
C LYS A 130 -1.78 0.42 14.44
N TRP A 131 -2.13 0.06 13.22
CA TRP A 131 -2.27 1.02 12.13
C TRP A 131 -3.26 2.13 12.50
N LYS A 132 -2.86 3.38 12.22
CA LYS A 132 -3.67 4.58 12.31
C LYS A 132 -3.23 5.53 11.21
N ASP A 133 -4.15 6.34 10.70
CA ASP A 133 -3.83 7.31 9.64
C ASP A 133 -2.88 8.42 10.13
N LYS A 134 -2.83 8.64 11.45
CA LYS A 134 -2.03 9.70 12.07
C LYS A 134 -1.22 9.19 13.27
N ASP A 135 0.01 9.65 13.36
CA ASP A 135 0.88 9.56 14.54
C ASP A 135 1.24 10.99 14.99
N ALA A 136 0.62 11.48 16.07
CA ALA A 136 0.71 12.87 16.52
C ALA A 136 0.38 13.90 15.41
N LEU A 137 1.40 14.52 14.80
CA LEU A 137 1.29 15.49 13.69
C LEU A 137 1.63 14.88 12.32
N PHE A 138 2.13 13.65 12.29
CA PHE A 138 2.49 12.92 11.09
C PHE A 138 1.27 12.19 10.53
N HIS A 139 0.93 12.42 9.25
CA HIS A 139 -0.21 11.80 8.59
C HIS A 139 0.29 10.84 7.49
N TYR A 140 0.02 9.55 7.63
CA TYR A 140 0.51 8.51 6.73
C TYR A 140 -0.08 8.61 5.30
N PRO A 141 -1.39 8.87 5.11
CA PRO A 141 -1.93 9.10 3.77
C PRO A 141 -1.27 10.29 3.06
N ASP A 142 -1.06 11.40 3.78
CA ASP A 142 -0.38 12.58 3.20
C ASP A 142 1.06 12.27 2.84
N TYR A 143 1.76 11.49 3.68
CA TYR A 143 3.12 11.06 3.43
C TYR A 143 3.22 10.23 2.15
N TYR A 144 2.32 9.26 1.97
CA TYR A 144 2.21 8.47 0.74
C TYR A 144 2.01 9.35 -0.50
N THR A 145 1.01 10.23 -0.46
CA THR A 145 0.69 11.12 -1.59
C THR A 145 1.83 12.10 -1.88
N ARG A 146 2.53 12.60 -0.85
CA ARG A 146 3.70 13.47 -1.04
C ARG A 146 4.84 12.77 -1.78
N ILE A 147 5.12 11.52 -1.46
CA ILE A 147 6.17 10.74 -2.16
C ILE A 147 5.79 10.55 -3.63
N ILE A 148 4.55 10.14 -3.91
CA ILE A 148 4.08 9.98 -5.29
C ILE A 148 4.15 11.28 -6.06
N ASN A 149 3.61 12.36 -5.49
CA ASN A 149 3.60 13.67 -6.13
C ASN A 149 5.03 14.18 -6.38
N LEU A 150 5.96 13.88 -5.46
CA LEU A 150 7.37 14.21 -5.63
C LEU A 150 7.98 13.47 -6.81
N ILE A 151 7.78 12.15 -6.91
CA ILE A 151 8.40 11.33 -7.96
C ILE A 151 7.74 11.62 -9.32
N ARG A 152 6.40 11.59 -9.40
CA ARG A 152 5.66 11.77 -10.66
C ARG A 152 5.62 13.22 -11.15
N GLY A 153 5.63 14.19 -10.23
CA GLY A 153 5.55 15.61 -10.55
C GLY A 153 6.89 16.28 -10.85
N ARG A 154 8.00 15.54 -10.74
CA ARG A 154 9.36 16.10 -10.92
C ARG A 154 9.69 16.21 -12.40
N LYS A 155 10.27 17.37 -12.77
CA LYS A 155 10.71 17.67 -14.14
C LYS A 155 12.06 17.06 -14.49
N ASP A 156 12.88 16.81 -13.48
CA ASP A 156 14.16 16.12 -13.64
C ASP A 156 13.91 14.62 -13.86
N ALA A 157 13.71 14.27 -15.13
CA ALA A 157 13.50 12.88 -15.55
C ALA A 157 14.73 12.01 -15.25
N ALA A 158 15.94 12.56 -15.33
CA ALA A 158 17.16 11.79 -15.09
C ALA A 158 17.23 11.27 -13.64
N TRP A 159 16.85 12.11 -12.67
CA TRP A 159 16.76 11.66 -11.28
C TRP A 159 15.67 10.60 -11.08
N VAL A 160 14.49 10.81 -11.67
CA VAL A 160 13.35 9.85 -11.55
C VAL A 160 13.72 8.51 -12.17
N ASP A 161 14.24 8.52 -13.39
CA ASP A 161 14.65 7.31 -14.12
C ASP A 161 15.76 6.59 -13.37
N SER A 162 16.76 7.32 -12.84
CA SER A 162 17.82 6.74 -12.02
C SER A 162 17.28 6.08 -10.75
N LEU A 163 16.31 6.70 -10.08
CA LEU A 163 15.67 6.12 -8.89
C LEU A 163 14.89 4.84 -9.23
N LEU A 164 14.08 4.85 -10.29
CA LEU A 164 13.29 3.68 -10.68
C LEU A 164 14.20 2.55 -11.19
N ALA A 165 15.22 2.87 -11.97
CA ALA A 165 16.26 1.93 -12.43
C ALA A 165 16.97 1.27 -11.25
N TYR A 166 17.35 2.05 -10.24
CA TYR A 166 17.98 1.52 -9.03
C TYR A 166 17.08 0.48 -8.34
N TYR A 167 15.79 0.76 -8.14
CA TYR A 167 14.88 -0.20 -7.52
C TYR A 167 14.54 -1.40 -8.41
N ASN A 168 14.46 -1.20 -9.73
CA ASN A 168 14.31 -2.30 -10.68
C ASN A 168 15.50 -3.26 -10.59
N GLU A 169 16.72 -2.74 -10.49
CA GLU A 169 17.92 -3.55 -10.27
C GLU A 169 17.83 -4.32 -8.93
N GLN A 170 17.40 -3.68 -7.84
CA GLN A 170 17.27 -4.35 -6.53
C GLN A 170 16.23 -5.47 -6.50
N LEU A 171 15.12 -5.32 -7.23
CA LEU A 171 14.02 -6.30 -7.22
C LEU A 171 14.13 -7.36 -8.32
N PHE A 172 14.62 -6.98 -9.50
CA PHE A 172 14.60 -7.81 -10.70
C PHE A 172 16.00 -8.13 -11.26
N GLY A 173 17.05 -7.42 -10.84
CA GLY A 173 18.41 -7.54 -11.38
C GLY A 173 18.55 -7.05 -12.80
N ASN A 174 17.69 -6.10 -13.15
CA ASN A 174 17.72 -5.39 -14.41
C ASN A 174 17.07 -4.03 -14.19
N GLU A 175 17.79 -2.96 -14.49
CA GLU A 175 17.32 -1.58 -14.45
C GLU A 175 16.02 -1.33 -15.24
N ASN A 176 15.77 -2.11 -16.28
CA ASN A 176 14.57 -2.00 -17.13
C ASN A 176 13.37 -2.78 -16.57
N GLY A 177 13.52 -3.45 -15.42
CA GLY A 177 12.48 -4.23 -14.77
C GLY A 177 12.59 -5.74 -15.01
N ALA A 178 11.51 -6.46 -14.71
CA ALA A 178 11.41 -7.90 -14.87
C ALA A 178 11.62 -8.29 -16.34
N LYS A 179 12.46 -9.32 -16.57
CA LYS A 179 12.56 -9.94 -17.90
C LYS A 179 11.19 -10.52 -18.27
N PRO A 180 10.74 -10.40 -19.54
CA PRO A 180 9.57 -11.11 -20.01
C PRO A 180 9.77 -12.58 -19.68
N THR A 181 8.97 -13.10 -18.77
CA THR A 181 8.84 -14.55 -18.65
C THR A 181 8.05 -14.98 -19.87
N ASP A 182 8.54 -15.96 -20.63
CA ASP A 182 7.70 -16.77 -21.52
C ASP A 182 6.60 -17.35 -20.62
N SER A 183 5.50 -16.64 -20.53
CA SER A 183 4.35 -17.06 -19.75
C SER A 183 3.84 -18.30 -20.45
N THR A 184 3.89 -19.41 -19.73
CA THR A 184 3.17 -20.65 -20.03
C THR A 184 1.89 -20.34 -20.78
N ASN A 185 1.72 -20.93 -21.97
CA ASN A 185 0.45 -21.03 -22.67
C ASN A 185 -0.65 -21.38 -21.66
N THR A 186 -1.33 -20.37 -21.12
CA THR A 186 -2.65 -20.56 -20.57
C THR A 186 -3.51 -20.63 -21.80
N GLU A 187 -3.78 -21.86 -22.25
CA GLU A 187 -4.80 -22.11 -23.27
C GLU A 187 -6.09 -21.46 -22.73
N CYS A 188 -6.48 -20.33 -23.32
CA CYS A 188 -7.79 -19.75 -23.07
C CYS A 188 -8.82 -20.80 -23.49
N SER A 189 -9.45 -21.47 -22.52
CA SER A 189 -10.54 -22.38 -22.81
C SER A 189 -11.73 -21.56 -23.31
N GLU A 190 -12.52 -22.12 -24.23
CA GLU A 190 -13.72 -21.47 -24.77
C GLU A 190 -14.78 -21.19 -23.68
N ASP A 191 -14.62 -21.81 -22.52
CA ASP A 191 -15.41 -21.65 -21.30
C ASP A 191 -14.89 -20.54 -20.36
N ASP A 192 -13.93 -19.72 -20.77
CA ASP A 192 -13.49 -18.56 -19.98
C ASP A 192 -14.65 -17.56 -19.80
N ASP A 193 -15.09 -17.40 -18.55
CA ASP A 193 -16.19 -16.51 -18.16
C ASP A 193 -15.99 -15.06 -18.64
N MET A 194 -14.75 -14.59 -18.79
CA MET A 194 -14.45 -13.26 -19.31
C MET A 194 -14.79 -13.14 -20.80
N ILE A 195 -14.47 -14.17 -21.59
CA ILE A 195 -14.81 -14.24 -23.02
C ILE A 195 -16.33 -14.35 -23.18
N MET A 196 -17.00 -15.14 -22.33
CA MET A 196 -18.47 -15.21 -22.31
C MET A 196 -19.09 -13.85 -21.97
N MET A 197 -18.55 -13.14 -20.99
CA MET A 197 -19.05 -11.83 -20.56
C MET A 197 -18.88 -10.78 -21.67
N GLU A 198 -17.74 -10.74 -22.35
CA GLU A 198 -17.52 -9.85 -23.51
C GLU A 198 -18.50 -10.13 -24.64
N ARG A 199 -18.74 -11.40 -24.99
CA ARG A 199 -19.74 -11.78 -26.00
C ARG A 199 -21.15 -11.33 -25.60
N GLN A 200 -21.53 -11.47 -24.33
CA GLN A 200 -22.83 -11.01 -23.83
C GLN A 200 -22.97 -9.49 -23.89
N LEU A 201 -21.93 -8.74 -23.55
CA LEU A 201 -21.90 -7.28 -23.64
C LEU A 201 -22.02 -6.79 -25.10
N ALA A 202 -21.27 -7.41 -26.02
CA ALA A 202 -21.36 -7.11 -27.45
C ALA A 202 -22.76 -7.41 -28.02
N ALA A 203 -23.37 -8.55 -27.65
CA ALA A 203 -24.72 -8.90 -28.05
C ALA A 203 -25.79 -7.92 -27.51
N ARG A 204 -25.62 -7.43 -26.27
CA ARG A 204 -26.50 -6.39 -25.70
C ARG A 204 -26.36 -5.07 -26.45
N ALA A 205 -25.13 -4.67 -26.79
CA ALA A 205 -24.88 -3.46 -27.57
C ALA A 205 -25.52 -3.53 -28.97
N ALA A 206 -25.41 -4.67 -29.67
CA ALA A 206 -26.01 -4.88 -30.98
C ALA A 206 -27.56 -4.80 -30.95
N ARG A 207 -28.19 -5.32 -29.89
CA ARG A 207 -29.64 -5.23 -29.68
C ARG A 207 -30.09 -3.79 -29.40
N ALA A 208 -29.30 -3.03 -28.66
CA ALA A 208 -29.57 -1.62 -28.40
C ALA A 208 -29.50 -0.78 -29.69
N SER A 209 -28.55 -1.06 -30.59
CA SER A 209 -28.45 -0.38 -31.89
C SER A 209 -29.55 -0.80 -32.89
N GLY A 210 -30.04 -2.04 -32.84
CA GLY A 210 -31.05 -2.56 -33.79
C GLY A 210 -32.48 -2.05 -33.58
N THR A 211 -32.77 -1.34 -32.49
CA THR A 211 -34.14 -0.86 -32.18
C THR A 211 -34.46 0.50 -32.84
N SER A 212 -33.50 1.12 -33.54
CA SER A 212 -33.66 2.47 -34.09
C SER A 212 -34.20 2.56 -35.53
N ASN A 213 -34.55 1.45 -36.19
CA ASN A 213 -34.92 1.45 -37.62
C ASN A 213 -36.25 0.77 -38.00
N ALA A 214 -37.16 0.53 -37.04
CA ALA A 214 -38.47 -0.05 -37.32
C ALA A 214 -39.62 0.88 -36.91
N THR A 215 -39.73 2.06 -37.52
CA THR A 215 -41.01 2.80 -37.61
C THR A 215 -40.97 3.71 -38.83
N SER A 216 -41.57 3.26 -39.93
CA SER A 216 -42.15 4.08 -41.00
C SER A 216 -42.71 3.16 -42.07
N THR A 217 -44.02 2.90 -42.11
CA THR A 217 -44.88 3.09 -43.31
C THR A 217 -46.37 2.88 -42.94
N GLN A 218 -47.23 3.79 -43.44
CA GLN A 218 -48.69 3.69 -43.70
C GLN A 218 -49.69 4.41 -42.75
N SER A 219 -49.83 5.73 -42.94
CA SER A 219 -50.94 6.47 -43.60
C SER A 219 -52.44 6.10 -43.41
N LEU A 220 -53.18 7.06 -42.83
CA LEU A 220 -54.52 7.64 -43.19
C LEU A 220 -55.82 6.79 -43.14
N ALA A 221 -56.75 7.15 -42.23
CA ALA A 221 -58.04 7.83 -42.51
C ALA A 221 -59.05 7.65 -41.36
N ALA A 222 -59.86 8.70 -41.12
CA ALA A 222 -60.88 8.82 -40.08
C ALA A 222 -62.22 8.15 -40.44
N ASP A 223 -62.97 7.63 -39.45
CA ASP A 223 -64.33 8.08 -39.08
C ASP A 223 -64.86 7.31 -37.84
N ASN A 224 -65.71 7.96 -37.04
CA ASN A 224 -66.41 7.47 -35.82
C ASN A 224 -67.95 7.39 -36.13
N PRO A 225 -68.95 7.06 -35.27
CA PRO A 225 -68.99 6.50 -33.89
C PRO A 225 -70.05 5.39 -33.62
N GLN A 226 -70.02 4.83 -32.39
CA GLN A 226 -71.13 4.55 -31.44
C GLN A 226 -71.04 3.14 -30.80
N GLU A 227 -71.43 2.85 -29.55
CA GLU A 227 -71.68 3.55 -28.28
C GLU A 227 -72.24 2.45 -27.34
N SER A 228 -71.70 2.23 -26.13
CA SER A 228 -72.46 1.87 -24.90
C SER A 228 -71.56 1.53 -23.71
N HIS A 229 -71.76 2.32 -22.65
CA HIS A 229 -71.28 2.28 -21.26
C HIS A 229 -71.60 0.97 -20.47
N PRO A 230 -71.11 0.73 -19.21
CA PRO A 230 -70.71 1.70 -18.16
C PRO A 230 -69.44 1.43 -17.30
N GLN A 231 -69.08 2.49 -16.54
CA GLN A 231 -68.18 2.64 -15.35
C GLN A 231 -68.44 1.66 -14.17
N PRO A 232 -67.74 1.71 -13.00
CA PRO A 232 -66.62 2.56 -12.52
C PRO A 232 -65.43 1.74 -11.95
N SER A 233 -64.25 2.26 -11.61
CA SER A 233 -63.94 2.82 -10.28
C SER A 233 -62.42 3.09 -10.19
N SER A 234 -62.07 4.21 -9.59
CA SER A 234 -60.73 4.59 -9.16
C SER A 234 -60.18 3.70 -8.03
N SER A 235 -58.90 3.32 -8.11
CA SER A 235 -58.05 3.15 -6.92
C SER A 235 -56.56 3.20 -7.28
N ALA A 236 -55.94 4.27 -6.78
CA ALA A 236 -54.54 4.56 -6.48
C ALA A 236 -53.44 3.58 -6.93
N SER A 237 -52.46 4.12 -7.67
CA SER A 237 -51.11 3.57 -7.77
C SER A 237 -50.43 3.55 -6.40
N SER A 238 -50.24 2.35 -5.84
CA SER A 238 -49.29 2.11 -4.76
C SER A 238 -47.99 1.55 -5.35
N VAL A 239 -46.93 2.35 -5.30
CA VAL A 239 -45.55 1.93 -5.56
C VAL A 239 -45.13 0.90 -4.51
N PRO A 240 -44.61 -0.28 -4.87
CA PRO A 240 -44.10 -1.23 -3.88
C PRO A 240 -42.77 -0.74 -3.27
N PRO A 241 -42.56 -0.90 -1.95
CA PRO A 241 -41.31 -0.50 -1.30
C PRO A 241 -40.16 -1.43 -1.70
N ALA A 242 -38.95 -0.86 -1.73
CA ALA A 242 -37.71 -1.57 -2.04
C ALA A 242 -37.45 -2.75 -1.08
N PRO A 243 -36.89 -3.87 -1.58
CA PRO A 243 -36.58 -5.02 -0.74
C PRO A 243 -35.47 -4.70 0.28
N PRO A 244 -35.51 -5.30 1.49
CA PRO A 244 -34.53 -5.06 2.53
C PRO A 244 -33.14 -5.62 2.15
N ALA A 245 -32.10 -4.90 2.58
CA ALA A 245 -30.71 -5.26 2.36
C ALA A 245 -30.37 -6.65 2.95
N PRO A 246 -29.49 -7.43 2.29
CA PRO A 246 -29.09 -8.74 2.80
C PRO A 246 -28.31 -8.62 4.12
N PRO A 247 -28.43 -9.61 5.03
CA PRO A 247 -27.76 -9.58 6.33
C PRO A 247 -26.25 -9.64 6.19
N VAL A 248 -25.57 -8.77 6.94
CA VAL A 248 -24.11 -8.73 7.08
C VAL A 248 -23.64 -10.06 7.71
N PRO A 249 -22.68 -10.80 7.12
CA PRO A 249 -22.16 -12.00 7.76
C PRO A 249 -21.44 -11.60 9.06
N ALA A 250 -21.82 -12.23 10.17
CA ALA A 250 -21.16 -12.10 11.45
C ALA A 250 -19.67 -12.49 11.29
N SER A 251 -18.78 -11.55 11.62
CA SER A 251 -17.35 -11.81 11.69
C SER A 251 -17.09 -12.85 12.78
N SER A 252 -16.80 -14.08 12.37
CA SER A 252 -16.27 -15.11 13.27
C SER A 252 -14.89 -14.66 13.75
N ALA A 253 -14.76 -14.48 15.07
CA ALA A 253 -13.48 -14.20 15.70
C ALA A 253 -12.47 -15.32 15.38
N PRO A 254 -11.20 -15.00 15.04
CA PRO A 254 -10.19 -16.01 14.87
C PRO A 254 -9.92 -16.74 16.20
N PRO A 255 -9.57 -18.05 16.16
CA PRO A 255 -9.30 -18.82 17.37
C PRO A 255 -8.09 -18.26 18.12
N ALA A 256 -8.18 -18.27 19.46
CA ALA A 256 -7.12 -17.81 20.34
C ALA A 256 -5.79 -18.54 20.05
N PRO A 257 -4.64 -17.83 20.07
CA PRO A 257 -3.34 -18.47 19.89
C PRO A 257 -3.04 -19.42 21.07
N PRO A 258 -2.31 -20.52 20.83
CA PRO A 258 -1.95 -21.47 21.89
C PRO A 258 -1.08 -20.78 22.95
N ALA A 259 -1.33 -21.13 24.22
CA ALA A 259 -0.58 -20.60 25.35
C ALA A 259 0.92 -20.90 25.21
N LEU A 260 1.76 -19.88 25.40
CA LEU A 260 3.21 -20.02 25.41
C LEU A 260 3.64 -20.95 26.56
N PRO A 261 4.67 -21.79 26.39
CA PRO A 261 5.19 -22.63 27.47
C PRO A 261 5.77 -21.74 28.58
N VAL A 262 5.37 -22.02 29.82
CA VAL A 262 5.96 -21.40 31.01
C VAL A 262 7.44 -21.82 31.08
N PRO A 263 8.40 -20.89 31.19
CA PRO A 263 9.79 -21.26 31.39
C PRO A 263 9.96 -21.93 32.76
N SER A 264 10.40 -23.18 32.75
CA SER A 264 10.83 -23.93 33.93
C SER A 264 11.88 -23.12 34.69
N ARG A 265 11.61 -22.79 35.95
CA ARG A 265 12.61 -22.22 36.86
C ARG A 265 13.78 -23.20 36.97
N SER A 266 14.92 -22.85 36.38
CA SER A 266 16.19 -23.48 36.71
C SER A 266 16.59 -23.04 38.11
N SER A 267 16.48 -23.95 39.07
CA SER A 267 17.02 -23.78 40.42
C SER A 267 18.54 -23.67 40.33
N THR A 268 19.09 -22.47 40.50
CA THR A 268 20.51 -22.29 40.83
C THR A 268 20.71 -22.58 42.31
N PRO A 269 21.68 -23.43 42.70
CA PRO A 269 22.00 -23.66 44.11
C PRO A 269 22.75 -22.46 44.69
N ASP A 270 22.41 -22.11 45.95
CA ASP A 270 23.04 -21.03 46.71
C ASP A 270 24.55 -21.27 46.91
N PRO A 271 25.37 -20.20 46.90
CA PRO A 271 26.79 -20.30 47.26
C PRO A 271 26.96 -20.50 48.79
N PRO A 272 28.04 -21.18 49.22
CA PRO A 272 28.24 -21.53 50.61
C PRO A 272 28.58 -20.30 51.47
N ILE A 273 27.96 -20.26 52.65
CA ILE A 273 28.23 -19.30 53.72
C ILE A 273 29.62 -19.58 54.27
N ASP A 274 30.57 -18.67 54.02
CA ASP A 274 31.86 -18.70 54.67
C ASP A 274 31.72 -18.21 56.12
N SER A 275 32.02 -19.12 57.06
CA SER A 275 31.99 -18.88 58.50
C SER A 275 33.36 -19.22 59.05
N ARG A 276 34.17 -18.20 59.37
CA ARG A 276 35.19 -18.11 60.46
C ARG A 276 36.06 -16.86 60.19
N LYS A 277 36.21 -15.91 61.12
CA LYS A 277 37.05 -15.96 62.34
C LYS A 277 38.49 -16.35 62.06
#